data_AF-A0A8X8XXV4-F1
#
_entry.id   AF-A0A8X8XXV4-F1
#
_cell.length_a   1.000
_cell.length_b   1.000
_cell.length_c   1.000
_cell.angle_alpha   90.00
_cell.angle_beta   90.00
_cell.angle_gamma   90.00
#
_symmetry.space_group_name_H-M   'P 1'
#
loop_
_entity.id
_entity.type
_entity.pdbx_description
1 polymer ?
#
loop_
_entity_poly.entity_id
_entity_poly.type
_entity_poly.pdbx_seq_one_letter_code
_entity_poly.pdbx_strand_id
1 'polypeptide(L)'
;MLRSPIAKSLKNIKPFLKISSSLKPYSHLPEMSMNSVEESQVGILCYISQLPGFRGILKQRYSDFIVNEVGLDGNVIHLTTLDSPLEIAVEKKVEVTDLQDRDYTKEIESFRVLAGDSDVEKLKKLTDQVVSGVINDDESIVLSPSSEKSHRTAVHNFFKERMKFLVTDTVDGPDSSSKCIRVRINSGSNNGRGRNSRKRKNRDDKPYDSRGSDSSWPENLGKFLRFHLYKENKDTQEALGLLAKMLGNKLRSFGFAGTKDKRAVTTQRVTVFKQRASKLAALNEKLIGIKVGNF
;
A
#
# COMPACT_ATOMS: atom_id res chain seq x y z
N MET A 1 -54.71 28.44 44.39
CA MET A 1 -53.71 28.84 45.40
C MET A 1 -52.37 29.00 44.69
N LEU A 2 -52.06 30.18 44.16
CA LEU A 2 -51.29 31.28 44.79
C LEU A 2 -49.77 30.99 44.93
N ARG A 3 -49.04 31.51 43.93
CA ARG A 3 -47.81 32.34 43.99
C ARG A 3 -46.58 31.91 44.81
N SER A 4 -45.52 31.59 44.03
CA SER A 4 -44.22 32.30 43.90
C SER A 4 -43.07 32.12 44.93
N PRO A 5 -41.81 32.43 44.49
CA PRO A 5 -40.54 31.94 45.04
C PRO A 5 -39.80 32.99 45.89
N ILE A 6 -38.76 32.59 46.65
CA ILE A 6 -37.79 33.53 47.23
C ILE A 6 -36.36 32.95 47.18
N ALA A 7 -35.50 33.67 46.46
CA ALA A 7 -34.05 33.58 46.49
C ALA A 7 -33.46 34.02 47.84
N LYS A 8 -32.42 33.34 48.32
CA LYS A 8 -31.45 33.82 49.32
C LYS A 8 -30.10 33.20 48.97
N SER A 9 -29.14 33.93 48.40
CA SER A 9 -28.20 34.87 49.04
C SER A 9 -26.79 34.36 48.77
N LEU A 10 -26.24 34.70 47.60
CA LEU A 10 -24.80 34.64 47.33
C LEU A 10 -24.14 35.76 48.13
N LYS A 11 -23.56 35.43 49.28
CA LYS A 11 -22.66 36.31 50.01
C LYS A 11 -21.22 35.95 49.67
N ASN A 12 -20.57 36.87 48.95
CA ASN A 12 -19.15 37.21 49.00
C ASN A 12 -18.22 36.24 49.77
N ILE A 13 -17.39 35.51 49.03
CA ILE A 13 -16.04 35.18 49.51
C ILE A 13 -15.05 35.55 48.40
N LYS A 14 -14.33 36.64 48.64
CA LYS A 14 -13.22 37.17 47.85
C LYS A 14 -11.93 36.35 48.11
N PRO A 15 -10.90 36.51 47.27
CA PRO A 15 -9.88 35.49 47.03
C PRO A 15 -8.83 35.45 48.15
N PHE A 16 -8.21 34.30 48.35
CA PHE A 16 -7.01 34.21 49.17
C PHE A 16 -5.80 33.78 48.34
N LEU A 17 -5.09 34.80 47.85
CA LEU A 17 -3.65 34.73 47.66
C LEU A 17 -3.00 35.17 48.97
N LYS A 18 -2.18 34.31 49.58
CA LYS A 18 -1.00 34.78 50.32
C LYS A 18 0.08 33.71 50.39
N ILE A 19 1.22 34.14 49.86
CA ILE A 19 2.56 33.55 49.88
C ILE A 19 3.15 33.65 51.28
N SER A 20 3.83 32.60 51.74
CA SER A 20 4.89 32.61 52.75
C SER A 20 5.57 31.24 52.73
N SER A 21 6.85 31.01 52.95
CA SER A 21 8.07 31.82 53.08
C SER A 21 9.19 30.78 53.24
N SER A 22 10.39 31.13 52.78
CA SER A 22 11.69 30.51 53.13
C SER A 22 11.91 29.01 52.87
N LEU A 23 12.76 28.72 51.87
CA LEU A 23 13.97 27.90 51.99
C LEU A 23 14.80 28.12 50.71
N LYS A 24 16.00 28.69 50.82
CA LYS A 24 16.98 28.70 49.73
C LYS A 24 17.89 27.48 49.90
N PRO A 25 18.10 26.69 48.83
CA PRO A 25 19.40 26.10 48.61
C PRO A 25 19.93 26.38 47.20
N TYR A 26 21.24 26.65 47.15
CA TYR A 26 22.14 26.52 46.01
C TYR A 26 21.85 27.33 44.73
N SER A 27 22.70 28.33 44.50
CA SER A 27 22.89 28.99 43.22
C SER A 27 23.48 28.02 42.20
N HIS A 28 22.62 27.33 41.45
CA HIS A 28 22.99 26.82 40.13
C HIS A 28 22.77 27.93 39.11
N LEU A 29 23.79 28.14 38.28
CA LEU A 29 23.78 29.02 37.11
C LEU A 29 22.51 28.79 36.27
N PRO A 30 21.95 29.83 35.61
CA PRO A 30 20.74 29.66 34.82
C PRO A 30 21.05 28.79 33.61
N GLU A 31 20.74 27.51 33.72
CA GLU A 31 20.48 26.64 32.59
C GLU A 31 19.36 27.33 31.81
N MET A 32 19.63 27.68 30.56
CA MET A 32 18.67 28.38 29.69
C MET A 32 17.41 27.53 29.59
N SER A 33 16.42 27.85 30.42
CA SER A 33 15.13 27.16 30.43
C SER A 33 14.49 27.41 29.07
N MET A 34 14.46 26.38 28.24
CA MET A 34 13.49 26.32 27.16
C MET A 34 12.13 26.55 27.82
N ASN A 35 11.50 27.70 27.56
CA ASN A 35 10.19 28.03 28.11
C ASN A 35 9.18 26.99 27.61
N SER A 36 8.94 25.95 28.41
CA SER A 36 7.87 25.00 28.16
C SER A 36 6.55 25.71 28.38
N VAL A 37 5.64 25.60 27.40
CA VAL A 37 4.28 26.14 27.52
C VAL A 37 3.58 25.46 28.70
N GLU A 38 3.07 26.25 29.64
CA GLU A 38 2.27 25.75 30.76
C GLU A 38 0.82 25.49 30.34
N GLU A 39 0.14 24.55 31.00
CA GLU A 39 -1.27 24.20 30.75
C GLU A 39 -2.22 25.41 30.86
N SER A 40 -1.93 26.31 31.80
CA SER A 40 -2.70 27.54 32.02
C SER A 40 -2.68 28.49 30.81
N GLN A 41 -1.58 28.49 30.05
CA GLN A 41 -1.41 29.34 28.86
C GLN A 41 -2.26 28.85 27.68
N VAL A 42 -2.70 27.59 27.71
CA VAL A 42 -3.59 26.99 26.70
C VAL A 42 -5.02 26.77 27.23
N GLY A 43 -5.36 27.38 28.38
CA GLY A 43 -6.72 27.39 28.93
C GLY A 43 -7.11 26.14 29.72
N ILE A 44 -6.17 25.27 30.07
CA ILE A 44 -6.42 24.08 30.92
C ILE A 44 -6.26 24.51 32.39
N LEU A 45 -7.38 24.77 33.07
CA LEU A 45 -7.38 25.44 34.39
C LEU A 45 -8.17 24.72 35.49
N CYS A 46 -9.01 23.76 35.14
CA CYS A 46 -10.02 23.23 36.05
C CYS A 46 -9.86 21.72 36.25
N TYR A 47 -10.12 21.26 37.47
CA TYR A 47 -10.20 19.85 37.83
C TYR A 47 -11.64 19.46 38.17
N ILE A 48 -12.01 18.19 37.93
CA ILE A 48 -13.31 17.65 38.35
C ILE A 48 -13.28 17.33 39.87
N SER A 49 -12.16 16.80 40.36
CA SER A 49 -11.97 16.44 41.76
C SER A 49 -11.50 17.63 42.60
N GLN A 50 -11.90 17.66 43.87
CA GLN A 50 -11.44 18.64 44.87
C GLN A 50 -10.34 18.08 45.79
N LEU A 51 -9.90 16.83 45.57
CA LEU A 51 -8.86 16.19 46.39
C LEU A 51 -7.48 16.82 46.12
N PRO A 52 -6.55 16.81 47.10
CA PRO A 52 -5.16 17.21 46.87
C PRO A 52 -4.50 16.35 45.78
N GLY A 53 -3.76 17.00 44.89
CA GLY A 53 -2.94 16.31 43.89
C GLY A 53 -1.69 15.67 44.49
N PHE A 54 -1.09 14.73 43.76
CA PHE A 54 0.19 14.13 44.07
C PHE A 54 1.09 14.12 42.83
N ARG A 55 2.38 13.83 43.01
CA ARG A 55 3.36 13.80 41.92
C ARG A 55 3.54 12.38 41.39
N GLY A 56 3.63 12.25 40.07
CA GLY A 56 3.94 11.00 39.39
C GLY A 56 4.74 11.26 38.11
N ILE A 57 5.52 10.27 37.68
CA ILE A 57 6.26 10.34 36.41
C ILE A 57 5.42 9.64 35.35
N LEU A 58 4.97 10.37 34.34
CA LEU A 58 4.23 9.83 33.21
C LEU A 58 5.17 9.49 32.05
N LYS A 59 4.96 8.35 31.38
CA LYS A 59 5.74 7.88 30.21
C LYS A 59 7.26 7.80 30.47
N GLN A 60 7.66 7.30 31.65
CA GLN A 60 9.07 7.07 31.98
C GLN A 60 9.72 6.17 30.93
N ARG A 61 9.08 5.05 30.60
CA ARG A 61 9.34 4.24 29.40
C ARG A 61 8.15 4.34 28.44
N TYR A 62 8.39 4.16 27.14
CA TYR A 62 7.28 4.13 26.16
C TYR A 62 6.35 2.93 26.37
N SER A 63 6.85 1.86 26.97
CA SER A 63 6.09 0.64 27.34
C SER A 63 5.08 0.88 28.46
N ASP A 64 5.25 1.94 29.25
CA ASP A 64 4.35 2.27 30.37
C ASP A 64 3.04 2.90 29.86
N PHE A 65 2.97 3.23 28.57
CA PHE A 65 1.81 3.85 27.95
C PHE A 65 1.39 3.07 26.71
N ILE A 66 0.32 2.29 26.87
CA ILE A 66 -0.19 1.37 25.85
C ILE A 66 -1.52 1.91 25.33
N VAL A 67 -1.64 2.02 24.01
CA VAL A 67 -2.86 2.51 23.35
C VAL A 67 -3.35 1.46 22.35
N ASN A 68 -4.54 0.91 22.59
CA ASN A 68 -5.22 0.05 21.63
C ASN A 68 -6.44 0.78 21.08
N GLU A 69 -6.53 0.87 19.77
CA GLU A 69 -7.70 1.46 19.11
C GLU A 69 -8.96 0.65 19.43
N VAL A 70 -10.09 1.33 19.61
CA VAL A 70 -11.41 0.68 19.69
C VAL A 70 -12.08 0.87 18.34
N GLY A 71 -12.44 -0.25 17.70
CA GLY A 71 -13.14 -0.24 16.42
C GLY A 71 -14.57 0.29 16.54
N LEU A 72 -15.20 0.60 15.41
CA LEU A 72 -16.61 0.99 15.35
C LEU A 72 -17.55 -0.12 15.85
N ASP A 73 -17.06 -1.35 15.80
CA ASP A 73 -17.67 -2.55 16.35
C ASP A 73 -17.54 -2.68 17.88
N GLY A 74 -16.88 -1.72 18.55
CA GLY A 74 -16.61 -1.76 19.98
C GLY A 74 -15.45 -2.67 20.38
N ASN A 75 -14.89 -3.43 19.42
CA ASN A 75 -13.80 -4.36 19.68
C ASN A 75 -12.47 -3.61 19.84
N VAL A 76 -11.71 -4.00 20.87
CA VAL A 76 -10.35 -3.50 21.09
C VAL A 76 -9.41 -4.18 20.08
N ILE A 77 -8.63 -3.36 19.39
CA ILE A 77 -7.72 -3.82 18.36
C ILE A 77 -6.41 -4.31 18.99
N HIS A 78 -6.15 -5.61 18.84
CA HIS A 78 -4.92 -6.26 19.26
C HIS A 78 -4.24 -6.93 18.07
N LEU A 79 -2.92 -6.90 18.04
CA LEU A 79 -2.13 -7.68 17.10
C LEU A 79 -1.95 -9.09 17.68
N THR A 80 -2.68 -10.08 17.14
CA THR A 80 -2.71 -11.45 17.67
C THR A 80 -2.08 -12.48 16.73
N THR A 81 -2.03 -12.22 15.43
CA THR A 81 -1.38 -13.09 14.44
C THR A 81 -0.58 -12.25 13.46
N LEU A 82 0.60 -12.76 13.07
CA LEU A 82 1.46 -12.18 12.03
C LEU A 82 1.36 -12.94 10.71
N ASP A 83 0.62 -14.06 10.70
CA ASP A 83 0.58 -14.98 9.59
C ASP A 83 -0.24 -14.38 8.46
N SER A 84 0.29 -14.46 7.23
CA SER A 84 -0.51 -14.17 6.06
C SER A 84 -1.55 -15.29 5.90
N PRO A 85 -2.82 -14.97 5.60
CA PRO A 85 -3.75 -15.95 5.09
C PRO A 85 -3.10 -16.69 3.92
N LEU A 86 -3.35 -17.99 3.83
CA LEU A 86 -3.04 -18.77 2.63
C LEU A 86 -3.91 -18.20 1.51
N GLU A 87 -3.39 -17.21 0.81
CA GLU A 87 -3.97 -16.78 -0.44
C GLU A 87 -3.92 -18.02 -1.34
N ILE A 88 -5.08 -18.56 -1.74
CA ILE A 88 -5.13 -19.57 -2.80
C ILE A 88 -4.45 -18.93 -3.98
N ALA A 89 -3.21 -19.33 -4.15
CA ALA A 89 -2.33 -18.91 -5.20
C ALA A 89 -2.96 -19.40 -6.51
N VAL A 90 -3.75 -18.55 -7.15
CA VAL A 90 -3.55 -18.40 -8.59
C VAL A 90 -2.24 -17.62 -8.71
N GLU A 91 -1.15 -18.33 -8.47
CA GLU A 91 0.21 -17.82 -8.57
C GLU A 91 0.42 -17.41 -10.02
N LYS A 92 0.40 -16.10 -10.27
CA LYS A 92 1.15 -15.51 -11.37
C LYS A 92 2.59 -15.29 -10.91
N LYS A 93 3.26 -16.37 -10.55
CA LYS A 93 4.66 -16.51 -10.91
C LYS A 93 4.63 -17.17 -12.28
N VAL A 94 4.89 -16.40 -13.32
CA VAL A 94 5.46 -17.00 -14.54
C VAL A 94 6.90 -17.31 -14.16
N GLU A 95 7.09 -18.31 -13.29
CA GLU A 95 8.33 -19.06 -13.26
C GLU A 95 8.28 -19.98 -14.48
N VAL A 96 9.40 -20.08 -15.18
CA VAL A 96 9.59 -20.83 -16.43
C VAL A 96 9.28 -22.33 -16.25
N THR A 97 8.97 -22.77 -15.04
CA THR A 97 8.65 -24.14 -14.64
C THR A 97 7.22 -24.59 -14.98
N ASP A 98 6.27 -23.68 -15.23
CA ASP A 98 4.85 -24.01 -15.48
C ASP A 98 4.49 -24.10 -16.99
N LEU A 99 5.49 -24.00 -17.87
CA LEU A 99 5.34 -24.05 -19.33
C LEU A 99 5.33 -25.49 -19.89
N GLN A 100 5.69 -26.48 -19.07
CA GLN A 100 5.93 -27.86 -19.54
C GLN A 100 4.65 -28.70 -19.70
N ASP A 101 3.49 -28.25 -19.21
CA ASP A 101 2.27 -29.08 -19.15
C ASP A 101 0.99 -28.40 -19.71
N ARG A 102 1.13 -27.26 -20.39
CA ARG A 102 0.00 -26.61 -21.09
C ARG A 102 -0.04 -26.97 -22.56
N ASP A 103 -1.14 -27.60 -22.96
CA ASP A 103 -1.47 -27.78 -24.37
C ASP A 103 -1.96 -26.43 -24.97
N TYR A 104 -1.14 -25.85 -25.86
CA TYR A 104 -1.44 -24.60 -26.57
C TYR A 104 -2.20 -24.81 -27.90
N THR A 105 -2.71 -26.01 -28.17
CA THR A 105 -3.43 -26.33 -29.43
C THR A 105 -4.53 -25.33 -29.78
N LYS A 106 -5.36 -24.92 -28.81
CA LYS A 106 -6.47 -23.97 -29.04
C LYS A 106 -5.99 -22.56 -29.39
N GLU A 107 -4.96 -22.08 -28.71
CA GLU A 107 -4.36 -20.78 -29.00
C GLU A 107 -3.69 -20.81 -30.38
N ILE A 108 -2.98 -21.88 -30.71
CA ILE A 108 -2.34 -22.09 -32.01
C ILE A 108 -3.38 -22.11 -33.14
N GLU A 109 -4.51 -22.78 -32.97
CA GLU A 109 -5.61 -22.76 -33.94
C GLU A 109 -6.24 -21.37 -34.09
N SER A 110 -6.47 -20.68 -32.97
CA SER A 110 -6.97 -19.30 -33.00
C SER A 110 -5.99 -18.35 -33.70
N PHE A 111 -4.68 -18.57 -33.54
CA PHE A 111 -3.65 -17.80 -34.22
C PHE A 111 -3.60 -18.11 -35.72
N ARG A 112 -3.89 -19.36 -36.11
CA ARG A 112 -3.98 -19.78 -37.52
C ARG A 112 -5.01 -19.00 -38.30
N VAL A 113 -6.19 -18.79 -37.71
CA VAL A 113 -7.24 -17.96 -38.32
C VAL A 113 -6.80 -16.50 -38.44
N LEU A 114 -5.96 -16.02 -37.52
CA LEU A 114 -5.54 -14.63 -37.46
C LEU A 114 -4.37 -14.29 -38.40
N ALA A 115 -3.33 -15.12 -38.45
CA ALA A 115 -2.06 -14.83 -39.13
C ALA A 115 -1.71 -15.80 -40.26
N GLY A 116 -2.50 -16.87 -40.45
CA GLY A 116 -2.29 -17.87 -41.50
C GLY A 116 -1.23 -18.92 -41.16
N ASP A 117 -1.10 -19.91 -42.04
CA ASP A 117 -0.38 -21.15 -41.78
C ASP A 117 1.14 -20.96 -41.61
N SER A 118 1.74 -20.10 -42.43
CA SER A 118 3.18 -19.81 -42.40
C SER A 118 3.64 -19.23 -41.05
N ASP A 119 2.84 -18.36 -40.45
CA ASP A 119 3.17 -17.72 -39.18
C ASP A 119 2.89 -18.62 -37.97
N VAL A 120 1.91 -19.51 -38.08
CA VAL A 120 1.63 -20.54 -37.08
C VAL A 120 2.79 -21.52 -36.96
N GLU A 121 3.39 -21.94 -38.07
CA GLU A 121 4.55 -22.84 -38.04
C GLU A 121 5.73 -22.22 -37.29
N LYS A 122 5.97 -20.92 -37.48
CA LYS A 122 6.99 -20.17 -36.72
C LYS A 122 6.66 -20.11 -35.24
N LEU A 123 5.38 -19.87 -34.89
CA LEU A 123 4.93 -19.81 -33.51
C LEU A 123 5.02 -21.18 -32.81
N LYS A 124 4.65 -22.26 -33.49
CA LYS A 124 4.80 -23.64 -33.00
C LYS A 124 6.25 -23.93 -32.67
N LYS A 125 7.16 -23.65 -33.61
CA LYS A 125 8.60 -23.85 -33.42
C LYS A 125 9.12 -23.11 -32.18
N LEU A 126 8.74 -21.83 -32.02
CA LEU A 126 9.13 -21.04 -30.84
C LEU A 126 8.52 -21.60 -29.55
N THR A 127 7.28 -22.07 -29.60
CA THR A 127 6.59 -22.64 -28.42
C THR A 127 7.24 -23.96 -28.01
N ASP A 128 7.56 -24.83 -28.97
CA ASP A 128 8.22 -26.12 -28.73
C ASP A 128 9.63 -25.94 -28.14
N GLN A 129 10.37 -24.91 -28.59
CA GLN A 129 11.67 -24.52 -28.01
C GLN A 129 11.53 -24.06 -26.55
N VAL A 130 10.50 -23.27 -26.25
CA VAL A 130 10.21 -22.80 -24.90
C VAL A 130 9.82 -23.96 -23.99
N VAL A 131 9.00 -24.91 -24.46
CA VAL A 131 8.56 -26.11 -23.72
C VAL A 131 9.74 -27.07 -23.47
N SER A 132 10.61 -27.26 -24.47
CA SER A 132 11.79 -28.13 -24.35
C SER A 132 12.92 -27.56 -23.48
N GLY A 133 12.79 -26.33 -22.96
CA GLY A 133 13.71 -25.75 -21.99
C GLY A 133 15.03 -25.23 -22.57
N VAL A 134 15.14 -25.12 -23.89
CA VAL A 134 16.27 -24.45 -24.55
C VAL A 134 16.03 -22.94 -24.54
N ILE A 135 16.28 -22.32 -23.38
CA ILE A 135 16.05 -20.88 -23.19
C ILE A 135 17.22 -20.10 -23.80
N ASN A 136 17.08 -19.69 -25.05
CA ASN A 136 17.93 -18.66 -25.64
C ASN A 136 17.15 -17.34 -25.62
N ASP A 137 17.52 -16.42 -24.71
CA ASP A 137 16.85 -15.13 -24.54
C ASP A 137 16.86 -14.23 -25.81
N ASP A 138 17.75 -14.53 -26.75
CA ASP A 138 17.90 -13.79 -28.02
C ASP A 138 17.07 -14.37 -29.18
N GLU A 139 16.37 -15.49 -28.99
CA GLU A 139 15.57 -16.09 -30.06
C GLU A 139 14.26 -15.29 -30.27
N SER A 140 14.07 -14.83 -31.51
CA SER A 140 12.87 -14.09 -31.91
C SER A 140 12.38 -14.53 -33.28
N ILE A 141 11.07 -14.58 -33.45
CA ILE A 141 10.44 -14.87 -34.74
C ILE A 141 9.87 -13.58 -35.33
N VAL A 142 9.99 -13.43 -36.64
CA VAL A 142 9.36 -12.33 -37.38
C VAL A 142 8.22 -12.90 -38.22
N LEU A 143 7.02 -12.40 -37.94
CA LEU A 143 5.81 -12.77 -38.65
C LEU A 143 5.77 -12.11 -40.03
N SER A 144 4.86 -12.60 -40.88
CA SER A 144 4.70 -12.12 -42.25
C SER A 144 4.40 -10.62 -42.29
N PRO A 145 4.83 -9.91 -43.36
CA PRO A 145 4.57 -8.48 -43.48
C PRO A 145 3.07 -8.18 -43.56
N SER A 146 2.63 -7.17 -42.81
CA SER A 146 1.25 -6.69 -42.82
C SER A 146 1.23 -5.19 -43.09
N SER A 147 0.56 -4.77 -44.17
CA SER A 147 0.27 -3.36 -44.45
C SER A 147 -0.74 -2.78 -43.45
N GLU A 148 -1.72 -3.57 -43.05
CA GLU A 148 -2.84 -3.15 -42.22
C GLU A 148 -2.46 -2.96 -40.74
N LYS A 149 -2.75 -1.77 -40.20
CA LYS A 149 -2.51 -1.45 -38.77
C LYS A 149 -3.48 -2.19 -37.85
N SER A 150 -4.72 -2.39 -38.30
CA SER A 150 -5.77 -3.12 -37.58
C SER A 150 -5.33 -4.57 -37.33
N HIS A 151 -4.85 -5.25 -38.39
CA HIS A 151 -4.31 -6.60 -38.31
C HIS A 151 -3.12 -6.67 -37.33
N ARG A 152 -2.14 -5.77 -37.47
CA ARG A 152 -1.00 -5.73 -36.52
C ARG A 152 -1.44 -5.56 -35.07
N THR A 153 -2.46 -4.72 -34.83
CA THR A 153 -3.02 -4.51 -33.49
C THR A 153 -3.71 -5.76 -32.96
N ALA A 154 -4.45 -6.49 -33.81
CA ALA A 154 -5.09 -7.75 -33.42
C ALA A 154 -4.07 -8.82 -33.02
N VAL A 155 -2.98 -8.95 -33.78
CA VAL A 155 -1.88 -9.85 -33.45
C VAL A 155 -1.22 -9.48 -32.12
N HIS A 156 -0.92 -8.19 -31.89
CA HIS A 156 -0.41 -7.74 -30.59
C HIS A 156 -1.35 -8.07 -29.42
N ASN A 157 -2.65 -7.90 -29.60
CA ASN A 157 -3.65 -8.22 -28.57
C ASN A 157 -3.73 -9.74 -28.31
N PHE A 158 -3.63 -10.56 -29.35
CA PHE A 158 -3.60 -12.02 -29.23
C PHE A 158 -2.49 -12.47 -28.27
N PHE A 159 -1.25 -12.04 -28.47
CA PHE A 159 -0.13 -12.40 -27.59
C PHE A 159 -0.33 -11.84 -26.17
N LYS A 160 -0.77 -10.59 -26.05
CA LYS A 160 -1.00 -9.94 -24.75
C LYS A 160 -2.08 -10.64 -23.90
N GLU A 161 -3.09 -11.21 -24.55
CA GLU A 161 -4.21 -11.86 -23.87
C GLU A 161 -3.97 -13.35 -23.65
N ARG A 162 -3.46 -14.04 -24.67
CA ARG A 162 -3.40 -15.51 -24.74
C ARG A 162 -2.01 -16.09 -24.45
N MET A 163 -0.93 -15.36 -24.74
CA MET A 163 0.46 -15.85 -24.63
C MET A 163 1.39 -14.82 -23.94
N LYS A 164 1.14 -14.57 -22.65
CA LYS A 164 1.80 -13.49 -21.86
C LYS A 164 3.30 -13.68 -21.58
N PHE A 165 3.79 -14.91 -21.78
CA PHE A 165 5.22 -15.21 -21.71
C PHE A 165 5.96 -14.77 -22.97
N LEU A 166 5.25 -14.33 -24.03
CA LEU A 166 5.81 -13.72 -25.23
C LEU A 166 5.51 -12.20 -25.24
N VAL A 167 6.46 -11.44 -25.75
CA VAL A 167 6.36 -10.00 -26.01
C VAL A 167 6.45 -9.77 -27.51
N THR A 168 5.71 -8.77 -27.98
CA THR A 168 5.66 -8.42 -29.40
C THR A 168 6.01 -6.96 -29.63
N ASP A 169 6.75 -6.68 -30.68
CA ASP A 169 7.07 -5.33 -31.16
C ASP A 169 6.91 -5.23 -32.69
N THR A 170 6.56 -4.04 -33.18
CA THR A 170 6.46 -3.80 -34.62
C THR A 170 7.83 -3.40 -35.17
N VAL A 171 8.30 -4.10 -36.17
CA VAL A 171 9.56 -3.82 -36.90
C VAL A 171 9.23 -3.48 -38.36
N ASP A 172 10.14 -2.79 -39.04
CA ASP A 172 9.98 -2.52 -40.47
C ASP A 172 10.16 -3.83 -41.26
N GLY A 173 9.31 -4.03 -42.26
CA GLY A 173 9.33 -5.21 -43.11
C GLY A 173 10.37 -5.10 -44.23
N PRO A 174 10.48 -6.13 -45.09
CA PRO A 174 11.41 -6.14 -46.21
C PRO A 174 11.12 -5.01 -47.22
N ASP A 175 9.87 -4.60 -47.35
CA ASP A 175 9.48 -3.43 -48.14
C ASP A 175 9.34 -2.19 -47.26
N SER A 176 9.78 -1.03 -47.76
CA SER A 176 9.70 0.27 -47.05
C SER A 176 8.29 0.69 -46.61
N SER A 177 7.24 0.10 -47.20
CA SER A 177 5.83 0.34 -46.85
C SER A 177 5.24 -0.72 -45.91
N SER A 178 5.91 -1.86 -45.76
CA SER A 178 5.43 -3.01 -45.01
C SER A 178 5.99 -3.01 -43.59
N LYS A 179 5.22 -3.53 -42.63
CA LYS A 179 5.66 -3.70 -41.25
C LYS A 179 5.40 -5.13 -40.80
N CYS A 180 6.34 -5.68 -40.06
CA CYS A 180 6.23 -7.01 -39.49
C CYS A 180 6.08 -6.93 -37.97
N ILE A 181 5.62 -8.02 -37.38
CA ILE A 181 5.60 -8.17 -35.92
C ILE A 181 6.70 -9.14 -35.55
N ARG A 182 7.59 -8.71 -34.66
CA ARG A 182 8.56 -9.57 -34.02
C ARG A 182 8.00 -10.06 -32.70
N VAL A 183 8.17 -11.35 -32.42
CA VAL A 183 7.73 -12.02 -31.20
C VAL A 183 8.98 -12.58 -30.51
N ARG A 184 9.11 -12.34 -29.21
CA ARG A 184 10.27 -12.73 -28.39
C ARG A 184 9.82 -13.19 -27.01
N ILE A 185 10.66 -13.97 -26.33
CA ILE A 185 10.37 -14.40 -24.96
C ILE A 185 10.42 -13.20 -24.01
N ASN A 186 9.49 -13.17 -23.06
CA ASN A 186 9.43 -12.15 -22.02
C ASN A 186 10.46 -12.45 -20.92
N SER A 187 11.75 -12.28 -21.21
CA SER A 187 12.87 -12.57 -20.30
C SER A 187 13.01 -11.57 -19.15
N GLY A 188 11.93 -10.97 -18.64
CA GLY A 188 11.95 -10.10 -17.43
C GLY A 188 12.89 -8.88 -17.45
N SER A 189 13.69 -8.69 -18.50
CA SER A 189 14.68 -7.64 -18.64
C SER A 189 13.93 -6.37 -19.00
N ASN A 190 13.52 -5.66 -17.95
CA ASN A 190 12.97 -4.32 -18.00
C ASN A 190 14.06 -3.34 -18.48
N ASN A 191 14.41 -3.41 -19.77
CA ASN A 191 15.18 -2.37 -20.42
C ASN A 191 14.28 -1.16 -20.65
N GLY A 192 14.40 -0.20 -19.74
CA GLY A 192 13.68 1.07 -19.73
C GLY A 192 14.02 1.97 -20.92
N ARG A 193 13.47 1.67 -22.09
CA ARG A 193 13.47 2.59 -23.23
C ARG A 193 12.05 2.74 -23.78
N GLY A 194 11.51 3.96 -23.71
CA GLY A 194 10.26 4.33 -24.37
C GLY A 194 9.13 4.87 -23.50
N ARG A 195 9.41 5.51 -22.36
CA ARG A 195 8.41 6.37 -21.70
C ARG A 195 8.38 7.72 -22.40
N ASN A 196 7.58 7.87 -23.46
CA ASN A 196 7.04 9.16 -23.87
C ASN A 196 5.83 8.99 -24.80
N SER A 197 4.68 8.67 -24.20
CA SER A 197 3.38 9.11 -24.72
C SER A 197 2.37 9.08 -23.57
N ARG A 198 2.33 10.15 -22.78
CA ARG A 198 1.17 10.41 -21.92
C ARG A 198 0.03 10.87 -22.83
N LYS A 199 -0.65 9.91 -23.46
CA LYS A 199 -1.92 10.16 -24.14
C LYS A 199 -2.88 10.74 -23.09
N ARG A 200 -3.22 12.03 -23.23
CA ARG A 200 -4.24 12.70 -22.42
C ARG A 200 -5.53 11.90 -22.57
N LYS A 201 -5.89 11.11 -21.56
CA LYS A 201 -7.19 10.41 -21.52
C LYS A 201 -8.28 11.45 -21.18
N ASN A 202 -9.33 11.49 -22.00
CA ASN A 202 -10.57 12.23 -21.76
C ASN A 202 -11.07 12.02 -20.33
N ARG A 203 -11.61 13.09 -19.75
CA ARG A 203 -11.91 13.23 -18.32
C ARG A 203 -13.30 12.74 -17.92
N ASP A 204 -14.13 12.33 -18.88
CA ASP A 204 -15.57 12.40 -18.67
C ASP A 204 -16.22 11.11 -18.14
N ASP A 205 -15.52 9.96 -18.17
CA ASP A 205 -16.04 8.65 -17.69
C ASP A 205 -15.05 7.89 -16.80
N LYS A 206 -14.49 8.52 -15.76
CA LYS A 206 -13.66 7.80 -14.79
C LYS A 206 -14.46 7.43 -13.54
N PRO A 207 -14.42 6.16 -13.10
CA PRO A 207 -14.92 5.77 -11.79
C PRO A 207 -14.32 6.65 -10.69
N TYR A 208 -15.13 6.94 -9.65
CA TYR A 208 -14.76 7.76 -8.48
C TYR A 208 -13.36 7.41 -7.91
N ASP A 209 -12.99 6.12 -7.97
CA ASP A 209 -11.63 5.66 -7.65
C ASP A 209 -10.84 5.29 -8.91
N SER A 210 -10.08 6.25 -9.42
CA SER A 210 -9.19 6.08 -10.57
C SER A 210 -7.75 5.70 -10.19
N ARG A 211 -7.49 5.27 -8.94
CA ARG A 211 -6.16 4.89 -8.42
C ARG A 211 -5.58 3.58 -8.99
N GLY A 212 -5.98 3.22 -10.20
CA GLY A 212 -5.44 2.07 -10.92
C GLY A 212 -6.56 1.38 -11.69
N SER A 213 -6.79 1.83 -12.93
CA SER A 213 -7.49 1.08 -13.98
C SER A 213 -6.66 -0.12 -14.46
N ASP A 214 -5.86 -0.69 -13.55
CA ASP A 214 -5.00 -1.81 -13.82
C ASP A 214 -5.87 -3.06 -13.71
N SER A 215 -6.20 -3.64 -14.86
CA SER A 215 -6.94 -4.89 -15.04
C SER A 215 -6.20 -6.11 -14.49
N SER A 216 -5.01 -5.90 -13.92
CA SER A 216 -4.20 -6.94 -13.29
C SER A 216 -4.69 -7.35 -11.89
N TRP A 217 -5.44 -6.50 -11.17
CA TRP A 217 -5.96 -6.86 -9.84
C TRP A 217 -7.15 -7.82 -9.96
N PRO A 218 -7.14 -8.97 -9.28
CA PRO A 218 -8.24 -9.95 -9.37
C PRO A 218 -9.56 -9.37 -8.88
N GLU A 219 -10.64 -9.57 -9.65
CA GLU A 219 -11.98 -9.06 -9.32
C GLU A 219 -12.59 -9.74 -8.09
N ASN A 220 -12.19 -10.98 -7.82
CA ASN A 220 -12.60 -11.74 -6.63
C ASN A 220 -11.94 -11.25 -5.33
N LEU A 221 -10.94 -10.36 -5.42
CA LEU A 221 -10.28 -9.80 -4.24
C LEU A 221 -10.74 -8.38 -3.97
N GLY A 222 -11.06 -8.11 -2.70
CA GLY A 222 -11.31 -6.76 -2.22
C GLY A 222 -10.18 -5.80 -2.57
N LYS A 223 -10.52 -4.55 -2.89
CA LYS A 223 -9.54 -3.52 -3.27
C LYS A 223 -8.69 -3.03 -2.09
N PHE A 224 -9.13 -3.26 -0.87
CA PHE A 224 -8.43 -2.81 0.34
C PHE A 224 -8.15 -4.01 1.22
N LEU A 225 -6.88 -4.18 1.54
CA LEU A 225 -6.44 -5.07 2.60
C LEU A 225 -6.54 -4.32 3.92
N ARG A 226 -7.22 -4.90 4.91
CA ARG A 226 -7.23 -4.42 6.29
C ARG A 226 -6.15 -5.18 7.06
N PHE A 227 -5.51 -4.52 8.02
CA PHE A 227 -4.55 -5.16 8.91
C PHE A 227 -4.44 -4.36 10.21
N HIS A 228 -3.79 -4.92 11.22
CA HIS A 228 -3.42 -4.25 12.44
C HIS A 228 -1.96 -3.79 12.37
N LEU A 229 -1.73 -2.51 12.66
CA LEU A 229 -0.43 -1.90 12.79
C LEU A 229 -0.11 -1.80 14.29
N TYR A 230 0.93 -2.50 14.70
CA TYR A 230 1.59 -2.34 15.97
C TYR A 230 2.85 -1.49 15.79
N LYS A 231 3.03 -0.47 16.61
CA LYS A 231 4.23 0.38 16.59
C LYS A 231 4.71 0.72 17.99
N GLU A 232 6.02 0.80 18.15
CA GLU A 232 6.70 1.15 19.39
C GLU A 232 7.53 2.40 19.16
N ASN A 233 7.29 3.41 19.98
CA ASN A 233 8.06 4.66 19.99
C ASN A 233 8.17 5.33 18.60
N LYS A 234 7.10 5.28 17.80
CA LYS A 234 7.05 5.78 16.42
C LYS A 234 5.79 6.56 16.15
N ASP A 235 5.88 7.54 15.26
CA ASP A 235 4.70 8.24 14.74
C ASP A 235 3.94 7.35 13.74
N THR A 236 2.61 7.50 13.68
CA THR A 236 1.78 6.70 12.76
C THR A 236 2.14 6.97 11.29
N GLN A 237 2.35 8.23 10.90
CA GLN A 237 2.69 8.58 9.52
C GLN A 237 4.11 8.11 9.16
N GLU A 238 5.05 8.20 10.09
CA GLU A 238 6.42 7.66 9.93
C GLU A 238 6.40 6.15 9.68
N ALA A 239 5.66 5.39 10.51
CA ALA A 239 5.53 3.94 10.37
C ALA A 239 4.91 3.55 9.01
N LEU A 240 3.81 4.20 8.62
CA LEU A 240 3.15 3.95 7.34
C LEU A 240 4.01 4.41 6.14
N GLY A 241 4.81 5.47 6.31
CA GLY A 241 5.75 5.96 5.30
C GLY A 241 6.84 4.93 4.98
N LEU A 242 7.37 4.26 6.01
CA LEU A 242 8.32 3.18 5.84
C LEU A 242 7.70 1.98 5.11
N LEU A 243 6.49 1.55 5.53
CA LEU A 243 5.74 0.49 4.83
C LEU A 243 5.50 0.85 3.36
N ALA A 244 5.08 2.09 3.09
CA ALA A 244 4.84 2.57 1.74
C ALA A 244 6.10 2.49 0.88
N LYS A 245 7.24 2.96 1.41
CA LYS A 245 8.54 2.90 0.71
C LYS A 245 8.95 1.47 0.38
N MET A 246 8.78 0.54 1.33
CA MET A 246 9.15 -0.88 1.13
C MET A 246 8.21 -1.61 0.15
N LEU A 247 6.95 -1.19 0.06
CA LEU A 247 5.97 -1.76 -0.88
C LEU A 247 5.98 -1.11 -2.28
N GLY A 248 6.70 0.00 -2.47
CA GLY A 248 6.63 0.80 -3.70
C GLY A 248 5.34 1.61 -3.83
N ASN A 249 4.66 1.86 -2.71
CA ASN A 249 3.40 2.58 -2.62
C ASN A 249 3.61 4.05 -2.21
N LYS A 250 2.58 4.86 -2.42
CA LYS A 250 2.49 6.21 -1.85
C LYS A 250 1.76 6.14 -0.51
N LEU A 251 2.09 7.01 0.44
CA LEU A 251 1.41 7.06 1.74
C LEU A 251 -0.12 7.19 1.63
N ARG A 252 -0.62 7.90 0.60
CA ARG A 252 -2.06 8.03 0.27
C ARG A 252 -2.77 6.69 -0.01
N SER A 253 -2.04 5.60 -0.29
CA SER A 253 -2.67 4.28 -0.44
C SER A 253 -3.13 3.69 0.89
N PHE A 254 -2.69 4.25 2.03
CA PHE A 254 -3.06 3.79 3.36
C PHE A 254 -4.21 4.63 3.93
N GLY A 255 -5.13 3.97 4.64
CA GLY A 255 -6.20 4.60 5.40
C GLY A 255 -6.16 4.20 6.87
N PHE A 256 -6.49 5.12 7.78
CA PHE A 256 -6.55 4.90 9.22
C PHE A 256 -7.47 5.95 9.88
N ALA A 257 -8.04 5.67 11.05
CA ALA A 257 -9.04 6.53 11.70
C ALA A 257 -8.45 7.71 12.50
N GLY A 258 -7.16 7.63 12.86
CA GLY A 258 -6.45 8.71 13.54
C GLY A 258 -5.02 8.30 13.90
N THR A 259 -4.16 9.29 14.12
CA THR A 259 -2.81 9.07 14.63
C THR A 259 -2.85 8.62 16.08
N LYS A 260 -1.82 7.89 16.52
CA LYS A 260 -1.66 7.40 17.89
C LYS A 260 -0.33 7.91 18.44
N ASP A 261 -0.25 8.07 19.76
CA ASP A 261 0.93 8.59 20.46
C ASP A 261 2.26 8.05 19.92
N LYS A 262 3.21 8.95 19.66
CA LYS A 262 4.57 8.54 19.26
C LYS A 262 5.27 7.81 20.40
N ARG A 263 5.36 8.43 21.58
CA ARG A 263 6.01 7.86 22.77
C ARG A 263 5.04 6.93 23.51
N ALA A 264 4.78 5.78 22.91
CA ALA A 264 3.87 4.75 23.39
C ALA A 264 4.12 3.43 22.66
N VAL A 265 3.52 2.34 23.18
CA VAL A 265 3.21 1.13 22.40
C VAL A 265 1.78 1.25 21.92
N THR A 266 1.55 1.19 20.61
CA THR A 266 0.21 1.42 20.07
C THR A 266 -0.20 0.40 19.02
N THR A 267 -1.46 -0.04 19.07
CA THR A 267 -2.07 -0.91 18.07
C THR A 267 -3.29 -0.22 17.44
N GLN A 268 -3.36 -0.20 16.12
CA GLN A 268 -4.48 0.41 15.38
C GLN A 268 -4.81 -0.35 14.09
N ARG A 269 -6.04 -0.21 13.61
CA ARG A 269 -6.53 -0.76 12.34
C ARG A 269 -6.10 0.16 11.20
N VAL A 270 -5.57 -0.44 10.14
CA VAL A 270 -5.09 0.25 8.94
C VAL A 270 -5.62 -0.48 7.71
N THR A 271 -5.84 0.26 6.62
CA THR A 271 -6.12 -0.32 5.30
C THR A 271 -5.06 0.10 4.29
N VAL A 272 -4.81 -0.74 3.29
CA VAL A 272 -3.93 -0.43 2.14
C VAL A 272 -4.59 -0.85 0.83
N PHE A 273 -4.51 0.01 -0.18
CA PHE A 273 -5.10 -0.23 -1.50
C PHE A 273 -4.28 -1.23 -2.34
N LYS A 274 -4.96 -2.26 -2.87
CA LYS A 274 -4.47 -3.27 -3.81
C LYS A 274 -3.11 -3.86 -3.42
N GLN A 275 -3.02 -4.39 -2.20
CA GLN A 275 -1.84 -5.14 -1.75
C GLN A 275 -2.22 -6.50 -1.18
N ARG A 276 -1.32 -7.47 -1.36
CA ARG A 276 -1.44 -8.84 -0.83
C ARG A 276 -0.98 -8.90 0.63
N ALA A 277 -1.60 -9.74 1.42
CA ALA A 277 -1.26 -9.92 2.84
C ALA A 277 0.17 -10.45 3.00
N SER A 278 0.55 -11.40 2.15
CA SER A 278 1.88 -12.01 2.11
C SER A 278 3.01 -10.99 1.97
N LYS A 279 2.81 -9.96 1.13
CA LYS A 279 3.78 -8.89 0.95
C LYS A 279 3.95 -8.04 2.20
N LEU A 280 2.88 -7.78 2.95
CA LEU A 280 2.97 -7.03 4.21
C LEU A 280 3.59 -7.90 5.31
N ALA A 281 3.17 -9.16 5.42
CA ALA A 281 3.68 -10.11 6.40
C ALA A 281 5.20 -10.27 6.29
N ALA A 282 5.73 -10.39 5.07
CA ALA A 282 7.16 -10.49 4.79
C ALA A 282 7.98 -9.26 5.25
N LEU A 283 7.34 -8.10 5.47
CA LEU A 283 8.05 -6.93 5.98
C LEU A 283 8.36 -7.04 7.48
N ASN A 284 7.63 -7.88 8.24
CA ASN A 284 7.84 -8.02 9.67
C ASN A 284 9.27 -8.43 10.04
N GLU A 285 9.96 -9.17 9.17
CA GLU A 285 11.35 -9.59 9.37
C GLU A 285 12.35 -8.42 9.29
N LYS A 286 12.00 -7.37 8.56
CA LYS A 286 12.88 -6.22 8.26
C LYS A 286 12.55 -4.98 9.09
N LEU A 287 11.35 -4.94 9.68
CA LEU A 287 10.85 -3.80 10.43
C LEU A 287 11.25 -3.90 11.91
N ILE A 288 11.80 -2.80 12.44
CA ILE A 288 12.18 -2.67 13.86
C ILE A 288 11.14 -1.79 14.56
N GLY A 289 10.55 -2.28 15.65
CA GLY A 289 9.51 -1.59 16.43
C GLY A 289 8.25 -1.25 15.62
N ILE A 290 8.00 -1.98 14.54
CA ILE A 290 6.75 -1.99 13.77
C ILE A 290 6.44 -3.46 13.46
N LYS A 291 5.19 -3.88 13.68
CA LYS A 291 4.67 -5.17 13.22
C LYS A 291 3.31 -4.98 12.58
N VAL A 292 3.02 -5.79 11.57
CA VAL A 292 1.73 -5.82 10.87
C VAL A 292 1.18 -7.24 10.87
N GLY A 293 -0.13 -7.38 10.99
CA GLY A 293 -0.77 -8.69 11.07
C GLY A 293 -2.28 -8.58 11.09
N ASN A 294 -2.98 -9.66 11.45
CA ASN A 294 -4.44 -9.73 11.45
C ASN A 294 -5.05 -9.21 10.12
N PHE A 295 -4.56 -9.80 9.02
CA PHE A 295 -4.92 -9.45 7.64
C PHE A 295 -6.38 -9.80 7.30
#